data_AF-A0A6V7LPB0-F1
#
_entry.id   AF-A0A6V7LPB0-F1
#
_cell.length_a   1.000
_cell.length_b   1.000
_cell.length_c   1.000
_cell.angle_alpha   90.00
_cell.angle_beta   90.00
_cell.angle_gamma   90.00
#
_symmetry.space_group_name_H-M   'P 1'
#
loop_
_entity.id
_entity.type
_entity.pdbx_description
1 polymer ?
#
loop_
_entity_poly.entity_id
_entity_poly.type
_entity_poly.pdbx_seq_one_letter_code
_entity_poly.pdbx_strand_id
1 'polypeptide(L)'
;YPDITCPAIIAPGARKRCEVLWGSRQGWIHCNDSAPVGTQVTLNCPEFYERESGATHTTCLHDGTWSQLALRCKPMCGVRDIE
;
A
#
# COMPACT_ATOMS: atom_id res chain seq x y z
N TYR A 1 14.99 0.25 23.00
CA TYR A 1 15.06 -0.22 21.60
C TYR A 1 14.22 0.76 20.81
N PRO A 2 14.70 1.40 19.73
CA PRO A 2 13.85 2.31 18.98
C PRO A 2 12.62 1.55 18.48
N ASP A 3 11.43 2.14 18.63
CA ASP A 3 10.21 1.64 18.00
C ASP A 3 10.35 1.86 16.49
N ILE A 4 10.95 0.88 15.81
CA ILE A 4 11.13 0.94 14.36
C ILE A 4 9.74 0.88 13.73
N THR A 5 9.41 1.91 12.98
CA THR A 5 8.15 2.04 12.26
C THR A 5 8.41 2.44 10.83
N CYS A 6 7.63 1.93 9.90
CA CYS A 6 7.68 2.38 8.52
C CYS A 6 6.88 3.67 8.35
N PRO A 7 7.30 4.54 7.42
CA PRO A 7 6.55 5.74 7.08
C PRO A 7 5.24 5.40 6.39
N ALA A 8 4.32 6.37 6.37
CA ALA A 8 3.05 6.27 5.67
C ALA A 8 3.23 5.86 4.20
N ILE A 9 2.36 4.97 3.72
CA ILE A 9 2.52 4.40 2.38
C ILE A 9 1.94 5.31 1.29
N ILE A 10 2.79 5.71 0.35
CA ILE A 10 2.44 6.59 -0.76
C ILE A 10 2.16 5.75 -2.01
N ALA A 11 0.87 5.46 -2.24
CA ALA A 11 0.37 4.71 -3.40
C ALA A 11 -0.65 5.59 -4.16
N PRO A 12 -0.21 6.42 -5.13
CA PRO A 12 -1.10 7.32 -5.86
C PRO A 12 -2.06 6.54 -6.75
N GLY A 13 -3.35 6.88 -6.68
CA GLY A 13 -4.41 6.22 -7.45
C GLY A 13 -4.78 4.81 -6.98
N ALA A 14 -4.09 4.26 -5.98
CA ALA A 14 -4.37 2.92 -5.44
C ALA A 14 -5.23 2.98 -4.18
N ARG A 15 -6.15 2.02 -4.03
CA ARG A 15 -6.81 1.74 -2.75
C ARG A 15 -5.84 1.03 -1.83
N LYS A 16 -5.70 1.53 -0.60
CA LYS A 16 -4.75 1.03 0.41
C LYS A 16 -5.51 0.35 1.55
N ARG A 17 -5.02 -0.80 2.00
CA ARG A 17 -5.52 -1.54 3.17
C ARG A 17 -4.32 -1.96 4.01
N CYS A 18 -4.21 -1.46 5.25
CA CYS A 18 -3.07 -1.70 6.13
C CYS A 18 -3.51 -2.51 7.35
N GLU A 19 -2.91 -3.68 7.53
CA GLU A 19 -3.26 -4.64 8.57
C GLU A 19 -2.02 -5.07 9.33
N VAL A 20 -2.09 -4.97 10.66
CA VAL A 20 -1.08 -5.49 11.57
C VAL A 20 -1.44 -6.94 11.87
N LEU A 21 -0.64 -7.88 11.37
CA LEU A 21 -0.91 -9.30 11.53
C LEU A 21 -0.44 -9.87 12.89
N TRP A 22 0.47 -9.19 13.56
CA TRP A 22 1.17 -9.72 14.74
C TRP A 22 1.35 -8.65 15.83
N GLY A 23 1.33 -9.07 17.09
CA GLY A 23 1.53 -8.20 18.25
C GLY A 23 0.23 -7.73 18.91
N SER A 24 0.36 -6.85 19.90
CA SER A 24 -0.77 -6.35 20.71
C SER A 24 -1.67 -5.35 19.97
N ARG A 25 -1.22 -4.80 18.84
CA ARG A 25 -1.97 -3.88 17.96
C ARG A 25 -2.49 -4.58 16.71
N GLN A 26 -2.72 -5.89 16.78
CA GLN A 26 -3.31 -6.67 15.69
C GLN A 26 -4.60 -6.01 15.17
N GLY A 27 -4.71 -5.87 13.85
CA GLY A 27 -5.89 -5.36 13.17
C GLY A 27 -5.62 -4.25 12.17
N TRP A 28 -6.70 -3.59 11.74
CA TRP A 28 -6.67 -2.54 10.73
C TRP A 28 -6.17 -1.22 11.29
N ILE A 29 -5.23 -0.59 10.60
CA ILE A 29 -4.69 0.72 10.94
C ILE A 29 -4.82 1.70 9.77
N HIS A 30 -4.70 2.99 10.05
CA HIS A 30 -4.68 4.00 9.01
C HIS A 30 -3.34 3.96 8.26
N CYS A 31 -3.42 3.71 6.94
CA CYS A 31 -2.25 3.71 6.04
C CYS A 31 -1.51 5.05 5.93
N ASN A 32 -2.10 6.12 6.48
CA ASN A 32 -1.52 7.46 6.49
C ASN A 32 -0.65 7.72 7.73
N ASP A 33 -0.65 6.78 8.69
CA ASP A 33 0.14 6.85 9.91
C ASP A 33 1.36 5.94 9.83
N SER A 34 2.24 6.06 10.81
CA SER A 34 3.41 5.19 10.99
C SER A 34 2.97 3.76 11.29
N ALA A 35 3.48 2.80 10.50
CA ALA A 35 3.13 1.40 10.62
C ALA A 35 4.20 0.64 11.42
N PRO A 36 3.85 -0.19 12.41
CA PRO A 36 4.81 -1.05 13.10
C PRO A 36 5.36 -2.14 12.16
N VAL A 37 6.53 -2.67 12.49
CA VAL A 37 7.14 -3.82 11.78
C VAL A 37 6.15 -4.98 11.71
N GLY A 38 6.10 -5.62 10.53
CA GLY A 38 5.17 -6.73 10.26
C GLY A 38 3.78 -6.30 9.78
N THR A 39 3.50 -4.98 9.70
CA THR A 39 2.28 -4.49 9.03
C THR A 39 2.30 -4.88 7.56
N GLN A 40 1.23 -5.53 7.10
CA GLN A 40 1.02 -5.87 5.71
C GLN A 40 0.10 -4.83 5.06
N VAL A 41 0.47 -4.39 3.86
CA VAL A 41 -0.35 -3.46 3.06
C VAL A 41 -0.75 -4.11 1.77
N THR A 42 -2.05 -4.17 1.53
CA THR A 42 -2.64 -4.54 0.25
C THR A 42 -3.03 -3.29 -0.52
N LEU A 43 -2.56 -3.23 -1.77
CA LEU A 43 -2.79 -2.14 -2.71
C LEU A 43 -3.53 -2.69 -3.93
N ASN A 44 -4.57 -1.98 -4.37
CA ASN A 44 -5.31 -2.35 -5.57
C ASN A 44 -5.66 -1.12 -6.42
N CYS A 45 -5.50 -1.22 -7.73
CA CYS A 45 -6.00 -0.20 -8.65
C CYS A 45 -7.52 -0.31 -8.76
N PRO A 46 -8.27 0.81 -8.62
CA PRO A 46 -9.71 0.81 -8.86
C PRO A 46 -10.01 0.58 -10.35
N GLU A 47 -11.30 0.37 -10.66
CA GLU A 47 -11.77 0.24 -12.05
C GLU A 47 -11.35 1.46 -12.88
N PHE A 48 -11.03 1.23 -14.15
CA PHE A 48 -10.47 2.23 -15.07
C PHE A 48 -9.09 2.75 -14.71
N TYR A 49 -8.37 2.08 -13.80
CA TYR A 49 -6.95 2.33 -13.53
C TYR A 49 -6.14 1.03 -13.72
N GLU A 50 -4.96 1.15 -14.33
CA GLU A 50 -4.03 0.04 -14.50
C GLU A 50 -2.76 0.24 -13.66
N ARG A 51 -2.09 -0.87 -13.35
CA ARG A 51 -0.79 -0.85 -12.67
C ARG A 51 0.23 -0.20 -13.59
N GLU A 52 0.75 0.95 -13.17
CA GLU A 52 1.91 1.57 -13.81
C GLU A 52 3.20 0.92 -13.32
N SER A 53 3.35 0.77 -12.00
CA SER A 53 4.55 0.22 -11.37
C SER A 53 4.31 -0.18 -9.91
N GLY A 54 5.31 -0.80 -9.29
CA GLY A 54 5.26 -1.22 -7.89
C GLY A 54 4.45 -2.50 -7.67
N ALA A 55 4.22 -2.81 -6.40
CA ALA A 55 3.62 -4.06 -5.96
C ALA A 55 2.25 -3.87 -5.32
N THR A 56 1.36 -4.85 -5.49
CA THR A 56 0.05 -4.89 -4.82
C THR A 56 0.14 -5.32 -3.36
N HIS A 57 1.29 -5.81 -2.91
CA HIS A 57 1.53 -6.20 -1.53
C HIS A 57 2.90 -5.72 -1.07
N THR A 58 2.97 -5.15 0.12
CA THR A 58 4.23 -4.78 0.77
C THR A 58 4.12 -4.92 2.28
N THR A 59 5.25 -5.14 2.95
CA THR A 59 5.30 -5.39 4.38
C THR A 59 6.33 -4.47 5.03
N CYS A 60 6.00 -3.93 6.20
CA CYS A 60 6.95 -3.13 6.97
C CYS A 60 8.05 -4.02 7.55
N LEU A 61 9.30 -3.77 7.15
CA LEU A 61 10.48 -4.53 7.57
C LEU A 61 11.10 -3.96 8.85
N HIS A 62 11.94 -4.78 9.49
CA HIS A 62 12.61 -4.45 10.74
C HIS A 62 13.69 -3.36 10.61
N ASP A 63 13.99 -2.91 9.39
CA ASP A 63 14.87 -1.80 9.09
C ASP A 63 14.11 -0.45 8.91
N GLY A 64 12.78 -0.47 9.08
CA GLY A 64 11.92 0.71 8.91
C GLY A 64 11.54 1.00 7.46
N THR A 65 11.84 0.09 6.53
CA THR A 65 11.50 0.22 5.12
C THR A 65 10.36 -0.72 4.71
N TRP A 66 9.72 -0.40 3.58
CA TRP A 66 8.72 -1.26 2.97
C TRP A 66 9.41 -2.30 2.08
N SER A 67 9.02 -3.58 2.19
CA SER A 67 9.67 -4.68 1.46
C SER A 67 9.59 -4.56 -0.06
N GLN A 68 8.56 -3.88 -0.57
CA GLN A 68 8.36 -3.58 -1.97
C GLN A 68 7.87 -2.15 -2.17
N LEU A 69 8.18 -1.58 -3.33
CA LEU A 69 7.67 -0.27 -3.74
C LEU A 69 6.14 -0.30 -3.85
N ALA A 70 5.49 0.73 -3.32
CA ALA A 70 4.05 0.85 -3.35
C ALA A 70 3.50 0.93 -4.79
N LEU A 71 2.35 0.30 -5.02
CA LEU A 71 1.61 0.34 -6.27
C LEU A 71 1.33 1.78 -6.72
N ARG A 72 1.68 2.08 -7.98
CA ARG A 72 1.24 3.29 -8.67
C ARG A 72 0.21 2.89 -9.71
N CYS A 73 -0.94 3.54 -9.66
CA CYS A 73 -2.02 3.31 -10.62
C CYS A 73 -2.15 4.52 -11.53
N LYS A 74 -2.21 4.28 -12.84
CA LYS A 74 -2.50 5.31 -13.84
C LYS A 74 -3.91 5.09 -14.43
N PRO A 75 -4.63 6.15 -14.79
CA PRO A 75 -5.93 5.99 -15.45
C PRO A 75 -5.74 5.29 -16.80
N MET A 76 -6.63 4.35 -17.10
CA MET A 76 -6.76 3.78 -18.44
C MET A 76 -7.53 4.78 -19.30
N CYS A 77 -6.86 5.37 -20.28
CA CYS A 77 -7.51 6.18 -21.30
C CYS A 77 -8.12 5.25 -22.36
N GLY A 78 -9.45 5.17 -22.42
CA GLY A 78 -10.17 4.46 -23.48
C GLY A 78 -10.61 5.38 -24.60
N VAL A 79 -10.68 4.86 -25.83
CA VAL A 79 -11.45 5.48 -26.90
C VAL A 79 -12.92 5.26 -26.57
N ARG A 80 -13.76 6.30 -26.63
CA ARG A 80 -15.21 6.07 -26.64
C ARG A 80 -15.54 5.38 -27.96
N ASP A 81 -15.84 4.09 -27.95
CA ASP A 81 -16.57 3.47 -29.05
C ASP A 81 -17.95 4.14 -29.09
N ILE A 82 -18.08 5.11 -30.00
CA ILE A 82 -19.35 5.72 -30.37
C ILE A 82 -19.91 4.77 -31.43
N GLU A 83 -20.73 3.82 -31.01
CA GLU A 83 -21.63 3.09 -31.91
C GLU A 83 -22.88 3.94 -32.21
#